data_AF-A0A966W7W6-F1
#
_entry.id   AF-A0A966W7W6-F1
#
_cell.length_a   1.000
_cell.length_b   1.000
_cell.length_c   1.000
_cell.angle_alpha   90.00
_cell.angle_beta   90.00
_cell.angle_gamma   90.00
#
_symmetry.space_group_name_H-M   'P 1'
#
loop_
_entity.id
_entity.type
_entity.pdbx_description
1 polymer ?
#
loop_
_entity_poly.entity_id
_entity_poly.type
_entity_poly.pdbx_seq_one_letter_code
_entity_poly.pdbx_strand_id
1 'polypeptide(L)'
;MEKLTMKNVREVLRLKLDCNLSARKIAQTCGFARSTIGEYISRFKQSGLDWPLPPHFSDGQLAKALFKEPADSQDKGTMARPEPDWQAVHNELRTKGVTLQLLWQEYKLAYPDGYQYAWFCENYTRWHGKRDLVMRQHHLAGEKLFVDFSGTT
;
A
#
# COMPACT_ATOMS: atom_id res chain seq x y z
N MET A 1 -11.38 -5.98 -10.73
CA MET A 1 -12.06 -4.96 -11.56
C MET A 1 -11.13 -4.57 -12.68
N GLU A 2 -11.56 -4.77 -13.94
CA GLU A 2 -10.80 -4.28 -15.09
C GLU A 2 -10.80 -2.76 -15.08
N LYS A 3 -9.60 -2.16 -15.21
CA LYS A 3 -9.45 -0.70 -15.27
C LYS A 3 -9.82 -0.23 -16.67
N LEU A 4 -10.65 0.81 -16.78
CA LEU A 4 -10.86 1.46 -18.07
C LEU A 4 -9.57 2.12 -18.54
N THR A 5 -9.30 2.07 -19.84
CA THR A 5 -8.28 2.93 -20.43
C THR A 5 -8.70 4.39 -20.31
N MET A 6 -7.75 5.30 -20.10
CA MET A 6 -8.05 6.71 -19.87
C MET A 6 -8.75 7.39 -21.06
N LYS A 7 -8.52 6.89 -22.28
CA LYS A 7 -9.28 7.28 -23.49
C LYS A 7 -10.78 6.99 -23.34
N ASN A 8 -11.13 5.81 -22.83
CA ASN A 8 -12.53 5.42 -22.60
C ASN A 8 -13.14 6.22 -21.46
N VAL A 9 -12.37 6.56 -20.43
CA VAL A 9 -12.81 7.45 -19.34
C VAL A 9 -13.16 8.84 -19.88
N ARG A 10 -12.31 9.40 -20.74
CA ARG A 10 -12.56 10.71 -21.37
C ARG A 10 -13.84 10.69 -22.21
N GLU A 11 -14.07 9.62 -22.95
CA GLU A 11 -15.30 9.46 -23.75
C GLU A 11 -16.55 9.31 -22.87
N VAL A 12 -16.45 8.55 -21.76
CA VAL A 12 -17.54 8.46 -20.77
C VAL A 12 -17.87 9.83 -20.16
N LEU A 13 -16.86 10.63 -19.83
CA LEU A 13 -17.03 12.00 -19.32
C LEU A 13 -17.67 12.90 -20.38
N ARG A 14 -17.21 12.84 -21.63
CA ARG A 14 -17.78 13.57 -22.77
C ARG A 14 -19.26 13.25 -22.97
N LEU A 15 -19.61 11.96 -23.05
CA LEU A 15 -21.01 11.54 -23.23
C LEU A 15 -21.91 11.95 -22.05
N LYS A 16 -21.33 12.03 -20.84
CA LYS A 16 -22.08 12.43 -19.65
C LYS A 16 -22.25 13.93 -19.52
N LEU A 17 -21.21 14.72 -19.79
CA LEU A 17 -21.15 16.15 -19.52
C LEU A 17 -21.50 17.00 -20.74
N ASP A 18 -21.09 16.59 -21.95
CA ASP A 18 -21.44 17.31 -23.19
C ASP A 18 -22.80 16.84 -23.75
N CYS A 19 -23.03 15.52 -23.81
CA CYS A 19 -24.24 14.96 -24.41
C CYS A 19 -25.38 14.70 -23.39
N ASN A 20 -25.12 14.97 -22.11
CA ASN A 20 -26.05 14.81 -20.99
C ASN A 20 -26.78 13.43 -20.95
N LEU A 21 -26.10 12.37 -21.40
CA LEU A 21 -26.70 11.04 -21.51
C LEU A 21 -26.86 10.36 -20.14
N SER A 22 -27.81 9.43 -20.06
CA SER A 22 -27.97 8.60 -18.88
C SER A 22 -26.87 7.54 -18.82
N ALA A 23 -26.44 7.16 -17.61
CA ALA A 23 -25.43 6.12 -17.41
C ALA A 23 -25.81 4.78 -18.07
N ARG A 24 -27.12 4.53 -18.27
CA ARG A 24 -27.64 3.36 -18.99
C ARG A 24 -27.33 3.43 -20.49
N LYS A 25 -27.51 4.58 -21.13
CA LYS A 25 -27.17 4.76 -22.55
C LYS A 25 -25.65 4.70 -22.75
N ILE A 26 -24.89 5.31 -21.85
CA ILE A 26 -23.41 5.28 -21.90
C ILE A 26 -22.88 3.84 -21.75
N ALA A 27 -23.47 3.03 -20.86
CA ALA A 27 -23.11 1.62 -20.72
C ALA A 27 -23.36 0.83 -22.02
N GLN A 28 -24.47 1.10 -22.71
CA GLN A 28 -24.80 0.45 -23.98
C GLN A 28 -23.87 0.87 -25.12
N THR A 29 -23.48 2.15 -25.18
CA THR A 29 -22.60 2.66 -26.25
C THR A 29 -21.14 2.28 -26.05
N CYS A 30 -20.66 2.29 -24.81
CA CYS A 30 -19.24 2.04 -24.51
C CYS A 30 -18.95 0.59 -24.11
N GLY A 31 -19.96 -0.24 -23.84
CA GLY A 31 -19.80 -1.64 -23.48
C GLY A 31 -19.28 -1.88 -22.05
N PHE A 32 -19.35 -0.89 -21.17
CA PHE A 32 -18.88 -0.99 -19.78
C PHE A 32 -20.03 -1.13 -18.78
N ALA A 33 -19.75 -1.77 -17.65
CA ALA A 33 -20.71 -1.89 -16.57
C ALA A 33 -21.12 -0.51 -16.03
N ARG A 34 -22.43 -0.35 -15.75
CA ARG A 34 -23.00 0.89 -15.21
C ARG A 34 -22.37 1.29 -13.87
N SER A 35 -22.03 0.32 -13.03
CA SER A 35 -21.35 0.53 -11.74
C SER A 35 -20.00 1.21 -11.94
N THR A 36 -19.19 0.69 -12.88
CA THR A 36 -17.89 1.25 -13.23
C THR A 36 -18.04 2.67 -13.78
N ILE A 37 -18.97 2.93 -14.70
CA ILE A 37 -19.22 4.29 -15.21
C ILE A 37 -19.60 5.25 -14.07
N GLY A 38 -20.49 4.83 -13.16
CA GLY A 38 -20.90 5.63 -12.01
C GLY A 38 -19.75 5.94 -11.05
N GLU A 39 -18.86 4.99 -10.81
CA GLU A 39 -17.67 5.16 -9.97
C GLU A 39 -16.72 6.21 -10.56
N TYR A 40 -16.45 6.17 -11.86
CA TYR A 40 -15.55 7.13 -12.51
C TYR A 40 -16.15 8.54 -12.57
N ILE A 41 -17.46 8.67 -12.81
CA ILE A 41 -18.15 9.97 -12.75
C ILE A 41 -18.10 10.53 -11.32
N SER A 42 -18.32 9.68 -10.31
CA SER A 42 -18.23 10.09 -8.90
C SER A 42 -16.83 10.56 -8.55
N ARG A 43 -15.79 9.83 -8.95
CA ARG A 43 -14.38 10.21 -8.77
C ARG A 43 -14.04 11.52 -9.47
N PHE A 44 -14.54 11.74 -10.68
CA PHE A 44 -14.35 13.00 -11.39
C PHE A 44 -14.95 14.18 -10.61
N LYS A 45 -16.19 14.05 -10.12
CA LYS A 45 -16.80 15.09 -9.25
C LYS A 45 -16.00 15.33 -7.96
N GLN A 46 -15.46 14.28 -7.35
CA GLN A 46 -14.65 14.39 -6.14
C GLN A 46 -13.27 15.02 -6.39
N SER A 47 -12.72 14.87 -7.61
CA SER A 47 -11.45 15.50 -7.98
C SER A 47 -11.53 17.03 -8.12
N GLY A 48 -12.75 17.60 -8.18
CA GLY A 48 -12.94 19.05 -8.35
C GLY A 48 -12.42 19.58 -9.70
N LEU A 49 -12.23 18.69 -10.68
CA LEU A 49 -11.82 19.09 -12.02
C LEU A 49 -13.02 19.63 -12.80
N ASP A 50 -12.80 20.76 -13.45
CA ASP A 50 -13.78 21.33 -14.37
C ASP A 50 -13.72 20.64 -15.73
N TRP A 51 -14.89 20.49 -16.34
CA TRP A 51 -15.06 20.02 -17.70
C TRP A 51 -15.49 21.21 -18.60
N PRO A 52 -14.93 21.38 -19.81
CA PRO A 52 -14.01 20.48 -20.50
C PRO A 52 -12.56 20.58 -20.00
N LEU A 53 -11.85 19.44 -20.00
CA LEU A 53 -10.43 19.41 -19.68
C LEU A 53 -9.62 20.17 -20.75
N PRO A 54 -8.56 20.92 -20.37
CA PRO A 54 -7.70 21.60 -21.34
C PRO A 54 -7.12 20.65 -22.39
N PRO A 55 -6.89 21.10 -23.65
CA PRO A 55 -6.41 20.22 -24.73
C PRO A 55 -5.02 19.60 -24.46
N HIS A 56 -4.23 20.21 -23.58
CA HIS A 56 -2.91 19.70 -23.15
C HIS A 56 -2.98 18.75 -21.95
N PHE A 57 -4.18 18.44 -21.43
CA PHE A 57 -4.33 17.58 -20.27
C PHE A 57 -4.06 16.11 -20.63
N SER A 58 -2.96 15.59 -20.10
CA SER A 58 -2.49 14.24 -20.41
C SER A 58 -3.35 13.17 -19.72
N ASP A 59 -3.50 12.02 -20.38
CA ASP A 59 -4.15 10.84 -19.80
C ASP A 59 -3.53 10.43 -18.46
N GLY A 60 -2.22 10.65 -18.28
CA GLY A 60 -1.53 10.41 -17.01
C GLY A 60 -1.92 11.39 -15.90
N GLN A 61 -2.19 12.65 -16.24
CA GLN A 61 -2.66 13.66 -15.27
C GLN A 61 -4.10 13.37 -14.85
N LEU A 62 -4.94 12.95 -15.80
CA LEU A 62 -6.31 12.51 -15.50
C LEU A 62 -6.32 11.26 -14.62
N ALA A 63 -5.43 10.30 -14.89
CA ALA A 63 -5.30 9.13 -14.04
C ALA A 63 -4.91 9.51 -12.61
N LYS A 64 -3.90 10.37 -12.44
CA LYS A 64 -3.46 10.85 -11.11
C LYS A 64 -4.53 11.64 -10.36
N ALA A 65 -5.39 12.38 -11.06
CA ALA A 65 -6.45 13.15 -10.43
C ALA A 65 -7.65 12.28 -10.02
N LEU A 66 -8.05 11.32 -10.87
CA LEU A 66 -9.18 10.42 -10.62
C LEU A 66 -8.83 9.31 -9.63
N PHE A 67 -7.66 8.74 -9.83
CA PHE A 67 -7.00 7.87 -8.90
C PHE A 67 -5.90 8.74 -8.30
N LYS A 68 -6.26 9.56 -7.29
CA LYS A 68 -5.28 9.80 -6.23
C LYS A 68 -4.74 8.42 -5.95
N GLU A 69 -3.47 8.17 -6.29
CA GLU A 69 -2.83 6.94 -5.87
C GLU A 69 -3.24 6.79 -4.41
N PRO A 70 -3.65 5.59 -3.97
CA PRO A 70 -3.35 5.31 -2.59
C PRO A 70 -1.83 5.49 -2.56
N ALA A 71 -1.36 6.70 -2.22
CA ALA A 71 -0.14 6.87 -1.46
C ALA A 71 -0.22 5.71 -0.50
N ASP A 72 0.75 4.80 -0.65
CA ASP A 72 0.89 3.58 0.12
C ASP A 72 0.14 3.75 1.42
N SER A 73 -0.80 2.84 1.72
CA SER A 73 -1.62 2.79 2.92
C SER A 73 -0.83 3.10 4.22
N GLN A 74 -0.51 4.37 4.40
CA GLN A 74 0.31 5.04 5.41
C GLN A 74 -0.33 6.40 5.72
N ASP A 75 -1.09 6.98 4.78
CA ASP A 75 -1.78 8.27 4.94
C ASP A 75 -3.31 8.16 5.14
N LYS A 76 -3.77 7.10 5.81
CA LYS A 76 -5.09 7.11 6.46
C LYS A 76 -4.92 7.26 7.97
N GLY A 77 -4.59 8.47 8.38
CA GLY A 77 -4.60 8.88 9.78
C GLY A 77 -3.39 9.70 10.17
N THR A 78 -3.23 10.88 9.58
CA THR A 78 -2.30 11.93 10.01
C THR A 78 -2.67 12.46 11.40
N MET A 79 -2.45 11.63 12.43
CA MET A 79 -1.70 12.06 13.60
C MET A 79 -0.44 11.22 13.53
N ALA A 80 0.73 11.85 13.50
CA ALA A 80 2.01 11.15 13.47
C ALA A 80 2.14 10.28 14.73
N ARG A 81 1.58 9.06 14.68
CA ARG A 81 1.73 8.07 15.74
C ARG A 81 3.20 7.66 15.68
N PRO A 82 3.95 7.86 16.75
CA PRO A 82 5.36 7.53 16.74
C PRO A 82 5.50 6.03 16.48
N GLU A 83 6.26 5.70 15.44
CA GLU A 83 6.64 4.32 15.17
C GLU A 83 7.63 3.86 16.25
N PRO A 84 7.48 2.65 16.81
CA PRO A 84 8.46 2.08 17.73
C PRO A 84 9.83 1.92 17.07
N ASP A 85 10.91 2.12 17.82
CA ASP A 85 12.25 1.73 17.37
C ASP A 85 12.38 0.20 17.38
N TRP A 86 12.28 -0.40 16.20
CA TRP A 86 12.34 -1.84 16.03
C TRP A 86 13.69 -2.46 16.44
N GLN A 87 14.79 -1.70 16.41
CA GLN A 87 16.08 -2.20 16.91
C GLN A 87 16.07 -2.33 18.43
N ALA A 88 15.59 -1.31 19.14
CA ALA A 88 15.45 -1.33 20.59
C ALA A 88 14.51 -2.47 21.03
N VAL A 89 13.33 -2.57 20.41
CA VAL A 89 12.34 -3.63 20.66
C VAL A 89 12.97 -5.02 20.49
N HIS A 90 13.76 -5.22 19.42
CA HIS A 90 14.41 -6.50 19.18
C HIS A 90 15.50 -6.83 20.20
N ASN A 91 16.27 -5.84 20.65
CA ASN A 91 17.30 -6.04 21.67
C ASN A 91 16.67 -6.41 23.02
N GLU A 92 15.58 -5.74 23.39
CA GLU A 92 14.85 -6.02 24.63
C GLU A 92 14.19 -7.41 24.62
N LEU A 93 13.66 -7.85 23.48
CA LEU A 93 13.11 -9.21 23.30
C LEU A 93 14.13 -10.34 23.56
N ARG A 94 15.43 -10.06 23.51
CA ARG A 94 16.49 -11.05 23.83
C ARG A 94 16.69 -11.22 25.33
N THR A 95 16.10 -10.36 26.15
CA THR A 95 16.17 -10.44 27.61
C THR A 95 15.18 -11.49 28.13
N LYS A 96 15.58 -12.24 29.18
CA LYS A 96 14.73 -13.28 29.76
C LYS A 96 13.42 -12.70 30.28
N GLY A 97 12.29 -13.27 29.85
CA GLY A 97 10.95 -12.90 30.33
C GLY A 97 10.29 -11.74 29.58
N VAL A 98 10.98 -11.10 28.62
CA VAL A 98 10.39 -10.02 27.81
C VAL A 98 9.58 -10.63 26.66
N THR A 99 8.38 -10.09 26.42
CA THR A 99 7.49 -10.51 25.33
C THR A 99 7.09 -9.33 24.48
N LEU A 100 6.73 -9.59 23.21
CA LEU A 100 6.27 -8.55 22.29
C LEU A 100 5.00 -7.85 22.80
N GLN A 101 4.16 -8.59 23.53
CA GLN A 101 2.97 -8.06 24.20
C GLN A 101 3.34 -7.07 25.31
N LEU A 102 4.36 -7.37 26.12
CA LEU A 102 4.84 -6.47 27.17
C LEU A 102 5.37 -5.15 26.56
N LEU A 103 6.22 -5.26 25.54
CA LEU A 103 6.77 -4.09 24.85
C LEU A 103 5.69 -3.24 24.17
N TRP A 104 4.65 -3.89 23.62
CA TRP A 104 3.49 -3.17 23.09
C TRP A 104 2.70 -2.45 24.19
N GLN A 105 2.53 -3.06 25.38
CA GLN A 105 1.86 -2.42 26.50
C GLN A 105 2.61 -1.17 26.95
N GLU A 106 3.93 -1.24 27.08
CA GLU A 106 4.79 -0.09 27.41
C GLU A 106 4.69 1.01 26.35
N TYR A 107 4.73 0.64 25.07
CA TYR A 107 4.49 1.54 23.96
C TYR A 107 3.10 2.21 24.05
N LYS A 108 2.05 1.45 24.40
CA LYS A 108 0.67 1.95 24.50
C LYS A 108 0.47 2.87 25.72
N LEU A 109 1.22 2.65 26.80
CA LEU A 109 1.27 3.54 27.96
C LEU A 109 1.95 4.87 27.60
N ALA A 110 3.05 4.83 26.85
CA ALA A 110 3.72 6.04 26.37
C ALA A 110 2.90 6.80 25.31
N TYR A 111 2.18 6.06 24.46
CA TYR A 111 1.40 6.60 23.35
C TYR A 111 -0.02 6.02 23.36
N PRO A 112 -0.96 6.65 24.10
CA PRO A 112 -2.36 6.20 24.17
C PRO A 112 -3.04 6.13 22.80
N ASP A 113 -2.72 7.07 21.92
CA ASP A 113 -3.20 7.10 20.52
C ASP A 113 -2.34 6.26 19.56
N GLY A 114 -1.33 5.55 20.06
CA GLY A 114 -0.42 4.73 19.29
C GLY A 114 -1.07 3.49 18.66
N TYR A 115 -0.27 2.76 17.89
CA TYR A 115 -0.71 1.56 17.19
C TYR A 115 -1.24 0.44 18.10
N GLN A 116 -2.17 -0.34 17.56
CA GLN A 116 -2.75 -1.51 18.22
C GLN A 116 -1.84 -2.74 18.07
N TYR A 117 -2.03 -3.72 18.95
CA TYR A 117 -1.18 -4.92 19.04
C TYR A 117 -1.02 -5.65 17.69
N ALA A 118 -2.10 -5.83 16.94
CA ALA A 118 -2.06 -6.51 15.64
C ALA A 118 -1.11 -5.82 14.65
N TRP A 119 -1.20 -4.48 14.54
CA TRP A 119 -0.32 -3.68 13.70
C TRP A 119 1.13 -3.77 14.18
N PHE A 120 1.35 -3.70 15.50
CA PHE A 120 2.67 -3.78 16.12
C PHE A 120 3.37 -5.10 15.78
N CYS A 121 2.66 -6.23 15.92
CA CYS A 121 3.17 -7.55 15.59
C CYS A 121 3.47 -7.73 14.10
N GLU A 122 2.57 -7.28 13.23
CA GLU A 122 2.75 -7.39 11.78
C GLU A 122 3.98 -6.58 11.34
N ASN A 123 4.11 -5.34 11.81
CA ASN A 123 5.18 -4.46 11.40
C ASN A 123 6.54 -4.91 11.98
N TYR A 124 6.58 -5.41 13.22
CA TYR A 124 7.76 -6.06 13.80
C TYR A 124 8.20 -7.28 12.97
N THR A 125 7.26 -8.15 12.59
CA THR A 125 7.54 -9.35 11.77
C THR A 125 8.10 -8.96 10.40
N ARG A 126 7.49 -7.96 9.76
CA ARG A 126 7.92 -7.41 8.48
C ARG A 126 9.32 -6.81 8.56
N TRP A 127 9.63 -6.10 9.65
CA TRP A 127 10.95 -5.55 9.90
C TRP A 127 11.99 -6.65 10.16
N HIS A 128 11.65 -7.63 11.01
CA HIS A 128 12.51 -8.77 11.33
C HIS A 128 12.87 -9.59 10.08
N GLY A 129 11.89 -9.86 9.22
CA GLY A 129 12.10 -10.61 7.98
C GLY A 129 13.03 -9.94 6.97
N LYS A 130 13.32 -8.64 7.10
CA LYS A 130 14.28 -7.94 6.23
C LYS A 130 15.74 -8.07 6.69
N ARG A 131 15.99 -8.59 7.90
CA ARG A 131 17.34 -8.65 8.49
C ARG A 131 18.11 -9.91 8.14
N ASP A 132 17.41 -10.98 7.78
CA ASP A 132 18.05 -12.25 7.44
C ASP A 132 18.44 -12.29 5.95
N LEU A 133 19.69 -11.90 5.65
CA LEU A 133 20.36 -12.30 4.41
C LEU A 133 20.73 -13.79 4.53
N VAL A 134 19.77 -14.68 4.26
CA VAL A 134 20.04 -16.12 4.17
C VAL A 134 20.58 -16.42 2.77
N MET A 135 21.87 -16.76 2.67
CA MET A 135 22.41 -17.40 1.46
C MET A 135 22.20 -18.91 1.60
N ARG A 136 21.15 -19.45 0.98
CA ARG A 136 20.94 -20.90 0.94
C ARG A 136 22.01 -21.54 0.06
N GLN A 137 23.00 -22.16 0.70
CA GLN A 137 24.01 -22.94 0.00
C GLN A 137 23.42 -24.30 -0.38
N HIS A 138 23.33 -24.57 -1.67
CA HIS A 138 22.98 -25.90 -2.17
C HIS A 138 24.25 -26.77 -2.14
N HIS A 139 24.21 -27.85 -1.36
CA HIS A 139 25.30 -28.82 -1.24
C HIS A 139 24.88 -30.16 -1.82
N LEU A 140 25.58 -30.62 -2.86
CA LEU A 140 25.51 -32.00 -3.33
C LEU A 140 26.42 -32.86 -2.44
N ALA A 141 25.93 -34.04 -2.04
CA ALA A 141 26.66 -34.93 -1.15
C ALA A 141 28.00 -35.34 -1.80
N GLY A 142 29.11 -35.16 -1.08
CA GLY A 142 30.46 -35.53 -1.54
C GLY A 142 31.24 -34.46 -2.31
N GLU A 143 30.64 -33.31 -2.65
CA GLU A 143 31.32 -32.26 -3.42
C GLU A 143 32.17 -31.32 -2.56
N LYS A 144 31.74 -31.07 -1.31
CA LYS A 144 32.37 -30.09 -0.41
C LYS A 144 32.49 -30.63 1.01
N LEU A 145 33.65 -30.45 1.63
CA LEU A 145 33.92 -30.75 3.04
C LEU A 145 34.28 -29.43 3.75
N PHE A 146 33.57 -29.10 4.81
CA PHE A 146 33.90 -27.97 5.69
C PHE A 146 34.65 -28.51 6.90
N VAL A 147 35.81 -27.92 7.18
CA VAL A 147 36.64 -28.27 8.34
C VAL A 147 36.74 -27.02 9.20
N ASP A 148 36.09 -27.05 10.37
CA ASP A 148 36.25 -25.98 11.35
C ASP A 148 37.55 -26.21 12.12
N PHE A 149 38.47 -25.26 12.02
CA PHE A 149 39.74 -25.27 12.74
C PHE A 149 39.55 -24.67 14.14
N SER A 150 39.64 -25.49 15.18
CA SER A 150 39.53 -25.09 16.59
C SER A 150 40.89 -24.92 17.28
N GLY A 151 41.87 -24.36 16.57
CA GLY A 151 43.16 -24.03 17.18
C GLY A 151 43.14 -22.71 17.94
N THR A 152 43.64 -22.71 19.17
CA THR A 152 44.08 -21.49 19.86
C THR A 152 45.43 -21.09 19.27
N THR A 153 45.57 -19.84 18.79
CA THR A 153 46.86 -19.26 18.38
C THR A 153 47.80 -19.10 19.57
#